data_AF-A0A1J0W103-F1
#
_entry.id   AF-A0A1J0W103-F1
#
_cell.length_a   1.000
_cell.length_b   1.000
_cell.length_c   1.000
_cell.angle_alpha   90.00
_cell.angle_beta   90.00
_cell.angle_gamma   90.00
#
_symmetry.space_group_name_H-M   'P 1'
#
loop_
_entity.id
_entity.type
_entity.pdbx_description
1 polymer ?
#
loop_
_entity_poly.entity_id
_entity_poly.type
_entity_poly.pdbx_seq_one_letter_code
_entity_poly.pdbx_strand_id
1 'polypeptide(L)'
;MELLMTDLSGLERRVAADRSQTRSQTPDDYLRLAGSLTELAQGLLATRDDPSGRDRTAESLEPAQEAVAIRLHWLVEGYVTYEYAGALQDALRLFEQATRLVGHRQLATNTIRSACSAYRQVAQDYPGVSAMCADGLSKCGVWLMRLDHDAAVAATESAVRIRAAMYARSPEQPGKYLASLSTLLRTMMVGRSRKQAIASYRALYSEVTSAAATAQLRETRVEELDLTLKTTQALVKLGATTLERAGRLTQQQILYQSGGDLATIDEINWRLALVGLKPLAAGAMPEPPSRPVEISATYGAIAVRCSAPDALEQVRAAIVAAYARDGAEPVDAGRFAGVHEKHWGVKEPVTNAATDLGADVILVEKASGSWISVKSLNWEIGALAKHPLAMRLSEKWPVLTVATIENISYELCLYDSGVATQYAALGRPAGQAPLDAPLAPLDFATLADYGADYASETQVRAAFGNASMFAKVTELPGSGIRQAAEKAPLTDFGSSILFFGKD
;
A
#
# COMPACT_ATOMS: atom_id res chain seq x y z
N MET A 1 14.32 27.31 19.20
CA MET A 1 13.24 26.73 20.01
C MET A 1 13.92 25.77 20.96
N GLU A 2 14.18 26.26 22.18
CA GLU A 2 15.05 25.65 23.18
C GLU A 2 14.57 24.25 23.59
N LEU A 3 15.50 23.30 23.59
CA LEU A 3 15.34 22.00 24.23
C LEU A 3 15.22 22.23 25.74
N LEU A 4 14.02 22.05 26.28
CA LEU A 4 13.74 22.11 27.71
C LEU A 4 14.63 21.12 28.48
N MET A 5 15.66 21.62 29.17
CA MET A 5 16.28 20.90 30.28
C MET A 5 15.19 20.61 31.31
N THR A 6 14.82 19.35 31.48
CA THR A 6 13.85 18.93 32.49
C THR A 6 14.51 19.03 33.87
N ASP A 7 14.00 19.88 34.77
CA ASP A 7 14.52 20.01 36.15
C ASP A 7 14.18 18.78 36.99
N LEU A 8 14.98 17.72 36.86
CA LEU A 8 14.81 16.47 37.61
C LEU A 8 14.83 16.68 39.13
N SER A 9 15.72 17.55 39.62
CA SER A 9 15.83 17.87 41.06
C SER A 9 14.57 18.56 41.58
N GLY A 10 13.90 19.37 40.75
CA GLY A 10 12.57 19.90 41.02
C GLY A 10 11.50 18.82 41.10
N LEU A 11 11.50 17.88 40.14
CA LEU A 11 10.56 16.75 40.10
C LEU A 11 10.70 15.84 41.34
N GLU A 12 11.92 15.48 41.71
CA GLU A 12 12.21 14.65 42.90
C GLU A 12 11.74 15.31 44.20
N ARG A 13 11.99 16.62 44.37
CA ARG A 13 11.50 17.39 45.53
C ARG A 13 9.98 17.42 45.59
N ARG A 14 9.32 17.57 44.45
CA ARG A 14 7.85 17.57 44.38
C ARG A 14 7.27 16.21 44.72
N VAL A 15 7.85 15.11 44.21
CA VAL A 15 7.44 13.75 44.60
C VAL A 15 7.60 13.53 46.11
N ALA A 16 8.70 13.98 46.71
CA ALA A 16 8.91 13.89 48.15
C ALA A 16 7.85 14.70 48.94
N ALA A 17 7.50 15.90 48.47
CA ALA A 17 6.46 16.72 49.06
C ALA A 17 5.08 16.05 48.97
N ASP A 18 4.67 15.58 47.78
CA ASP A 18 3.39 14.90 47.59
C ASP A 18 3.31 13.61 48.42
N ARG A 19 4.41 12.84 48.50
CA ARG A 19 4.49 11.64 49.34
C ARG A 19 4.27 11.98 50.82
N SER A 20 4.81 13.11 51.31
CA SER A 20 4.56 13.55 52.68
C SER A 20 3.10 13.93 52.95
N GLN A 21 2.38 14.40 51.93
CA GLN A 21 0.97 14.80 52.01
C GLN A 21 0.01 13.61 52.00
N THR A 22 0.38 12.46 51.42
CA THR A 22 -0.45 11.23 51.43
C THR A 22 -0.82 10.69 52.81
N ARG A 23 -0.21 11.21 53.89
CA ARG A 23 -0.58 10.94 55.28
C ARG A 23 -2.03 11.30 55.61
N SER A 24 -2.64 12.21 54.86
CA SER A 24 -4.06 12.56 54.92
C SER A 24 -5.00 11.43 54.48
N GLN A 25 -4.48 10.38 53.83
CA GLN A 25 -5.19 9.21 53.31
C GLN A 25 -6.37 9.52 52.36
N THR A 26 -6.35 10.68 51.69
CA THR A 26 -7.39 11.01 50.70
C THR A 26 -7.03 10.48 49.31
N PRO A 27 -8.02 10.07 48.48
CA PRO A 27 -7.77 9.68 47.10
C PRO A 27 -7.02 10.76 46.31
N ASP A 28 -7.43 12.02 46.44
CA ASP A 28 -6.85 13.14 45.69
C ASP A 28 -5.36 13.34 45.98
N ASP A 29 -4.92 13.14 47.22
CA ASP A 29 -3.51 13.25 47.58
C ASP A 29 -2.67 12.10 46.99
N TYR A 30 -3.22 10.87 46.97
CA TYR A 30 -2.58 9.75 46.28
C TYR A 30 -2.53 9.94 44.76
N LEU A 31 -3.58 10.50 44.17
CA LEU A 31 -3.63 10.76 42.72
C LEU A 31 -2.71 11.92 42.30
N ARG A 32 -2.51 12.92 43.18
CA ARG A 32 -1.48 13.95 43.03
C ARG A 32 -0.09 13.32 43.02
N LEU A 33 0.21 12.46 44.00
CA LEU A 33 1.46 11.70 44.04
C LEU A 33 1.66 10.85 42.77
N ALA A 34 0.64 10.12 42.31
CA ALA A 34 0.74 9.35 41.07
C ALA A 34 1.01 10.23 39.84
N GLY A 35 0.49 11.47 39.82
CA GLY A 35 0.80 12.48 38.81
C GLY A 35 2.28 12.88 38.82
N SER A 36 2.80 13.31 39.97
CA SER A 36 4.20 13.72 40.09
C SER A 36 5.19 12.58 39.86
N LEU A 37 4.85 11.35 40.25
CA LEU A 37 5.63 10.15 39.92
C LEU A 37 5.68 9.87 38.41
N THR A 38 4.56 10.09 37.70
CA THR A 38 4.51 9.93 36.23
C THR A 38 5.43 10.95 35.54
N GLU A 39 5.39 12.20 35.99
CA GLU A 39 6.27 13.26 35.47
C GLU A 39 7.74 12.99 35.79
N LEU A 40 8.06 12.50 37.00
CA LEU A 40 9.42 12.11 37.37
C LEU A 40 9.92 10.96 36.49
N ALA A 41 9.13 9.89 36.32
CA ALA A 41 9.49 8.77 35.46
C ALA A 41 9.73 9.21 34.01
N GLN A 42 8.90 10.12 33.48
CA GLN A 42 9.09 10.68 32.14
C GLN A 42 10.39 11.49 32.02
N GLY A 43 10.69 12.33 33.02
CA GLY A 43 11.96 13.07 33.06
C GLY A 43 13.17 12.14 33.11
N LEU A 44 13.10 11.07 33.92
CA LEU A 44 14.18 10.08 34.03
C LEU A 44 14.39 9.31 32.71
N LEU A 45 13.34 9.00 31.96
CA LEU A 45 13.48 8.41 30.62
C LEU A 45 14.13 9.35 29.62
N ALA A 46 13.83 10.66 29.69
CA ALA A 46 14.39 11.65 28.78
C ALA A 46 15.92 11.80 28.92
N THR A 47 16.50 11.42 30.06
CA THR A 47 17.96 11.47 30.29
C THR A 47 18.77 10.58 29.36
N ARG A 48 18.14 9.56 28.75
CA ARG A 48 18.77 8.67 27.77
C ARG A 48 19.23 9.41 26.52
N ASP A 49 18.41 10.35 26.07
CA ASP A 49 18.61 11.07 24.81
C ASP A 49 19.33 12.41 25.04
N ASP A 50 19.69 12.72 26.29
CA ASP A 50 20.43 13.91 26.67
C ASP A 50 21.96 13.66 26.59
N PRO A 51 22.67 14.25 25.61
CA PRO A 51 24.11 14.06 25.47
C PRO A 51 24.95 14.77 26.56
N SER A 52 24.33 15.62 27.38
CA SER A 52 24.99 16.42 28.42
C SER A 52 24.88 15.82 29.83
N GLY A 53 24.01 14.82 30.01
CA GLY A 53 23.66 14.24 31.30
C GLY A 53 24.10 12.79 31.49
N ARG A 54 23.98 12.30 32.72
CA ARG A 54 24.06 10.87 33.03
C ARG A 54 22.74 10.21 32.66
N ASP A 55 22.80 9.07 31.97
CA ASP A 55 21.63 8.22 31.75
C ASP A 55 21.11 7.66 33.09
N ARG A 56 19.89 8.07 33.46
CA ARG A 56 19.14 7.65 34.64
C ARG A 56 17.88 6.87 34.28
N THR A 57 17.80 6.31 33.08
CA THR A 57 16.65 5.52 32.59
C THR A 57 16.26 4.41 33.57
N ALA A 58 17.23 3.74 34.19
CA ALA A 58 16.98 2.66 35.17
C ALA A 58 16.16 3.14 36.38
N GLU A 59 16.34 4.40 36.79
CA GLU A 59 15.67 4.99 37.94
C GLU A 59 14.19 5.33 37.65
N SER A 60 13.79 5.38 36.38
CA SER A 60 12.38 5.62 35.99
C SER A 60 11.42 4.50 36.39
N LEU A 61 11.94 3.30 36.66
CA LEU A 61 11.15 2.09 36.82
C LEU A 61 10.30 2.11 38.09
N GLU A 62 10.90 2.48 39.22
CA GLU A 62 10.23 2.56 40.52
C GLU A 62 9.07 3.59 40.49
N PRO A 63 9.27 4.87 40.11
CA PRO A 63 8.18 5.83 40.08
C PRO A 63 7.10 5.47 39.06
N ALA A 64 7.45 4.88 37.92
CA ALA A 64 6.46 4.41 36.95
C ALA A 64 5.60 3.27 37.52
N GLN A 65 6.22 2.32 38.22
CA GLN A 65 5.51 1.20 38.84
C GLN A 65 4.60 1.67 39.97
N GLU A 66 5.09 2.55 40.84
CA GLU A 66 4.32 3.11 41.96
C GLU A 66 3.11 3.91 41.46
N ALA A 67 3.29 4.75 40.43
CA ALA A 67 2.19 5.48 39.81
C ALA A 67 1.10 4.56 39.27
N VAL A 68 1.47 3.46 38.61
CA VAL A 68 0.52 2.44 38.15
C VAL A 68 -0.18 1.77 39.33
N ALA A 69 0.55 1.37 40.38
CA ALA A 69 -0.01 0.68 41.53
C ALA A 69 -1.05 1.54 42.26
N ILE A 70 -0.75 2.82 42.51
CA ILE A 70 -1.69 3.77 43.13
C ILE A 70 -2.95 3.89 42.27
N ARG A 71 -2.80 4.02 40.95
CA ARG A 71 -3.95 4.17 40.05
C ARG A 71 -4.75 2.87 39.89
N LEU A 72 -4.14 1.70 39.99
CA LEU A 72 -4.91 0.46 39.96
C LEU A 72 -5.68 0.26 41.27
N HIS A 73 -5.09 0.61 42.41
CA HIS A 73 -5.77 0.57 43.70
C HIS A 73 -7.05 1.41 43.69
N TRP A 74 -6.94 2.70 43.34
CA TRP A 74 -8.11 3.59 43.32
C TRP A 74 -9.10 3.28 42.21
N LEU A 75 -8.67 2.63 41.12
CA LEU A 75 -9.61 2.12 40.11
C LEU A 75 -10.55 1.07 40.72
N VAL A 76 -9.98 0.14 41.50
CA VAL A 76 -10.73 -0.95 42.16
C VAL A 76 -11.65 -0.38 43.25
N GLU A 77 -11.25 0.68 43.94
CA GLU A 77 -12.08 1.40 44.92
C GLU A 77 -13.19 2.27 44.28
N GLY A 78 -13.37 2.20 42.95
CA GLY A 78 -14.48 2.87 42.25
C GLY A 78 -14.17 4.28 41.74
N TYR A 79 -12.90 4.71 41.71
CA TYR A 79 -12.51 5.95 41.06
C TYR A 79 -12.42 5.76 39.54
N VAL A 80 -13.54 5.98 38.84
CA VAL A 80 -13.72 5.51 37.45
C VAL A 80 -14.14 6.61 36.45
N THR A 81 -13.61 7.82 36.61
CA THR A 81 -13.85 8.93 35.66
C THR A 81 -13.11 8.74 34.33
N TYR A 82 -13.54 9.42 33.27
CA TYR A 82 -12.87 9.37 31.96
C TYR A 82 -11.44 9.93 32.02
N GLU A 83 -11.25 11.04 32.74
CA GLU A 83 -9.93 11.65 32.96
C GLU A 83 -8.98 10.68 33.68
N TYR A 84 -9.52 9.98 34.68
CA TYR A 84 -8.77 8.96 35.41
C TYR A 84 -8.33 7.79 34.52
N ALA A 85 -9.22 7.34 33.65
CA ALA A 85 -8.94 6.29 32.68
C ALA A 85 -7.74 6.64 31.78
N GLY A 86 -7.73 7.88 31.27
CA GLY A 86 -6.64 8.42 30.46
C GLY A 86 -5.33 8.40 31.24
N ALA A 87 -5.33 8.96 32.46
CA ALA A 87 -4.14 9.01 33.32
C ALA A 87 -3.59 7.63 33.68
N LEU A 88 -4.44 6.64 33.93
CA LEU A 88 -4.02 5.25 34.18
C LEU A 88 -3.41 4.61 32.92
N GLN A 89 -3.99 4.85 31.74
CA GLN A 89 -3.43 4.35 30.48
C GLN A 89 -2.08 4.98 30.16
N ASP A 90 -1.90 6.27 30.45
CA ASP A 90 -0.63 6.96 30.30
C ASP A 90 0.44 6.42 31.26
N ALA A 91 0.10 6.22 32.53
CA ALA A 91 1.00 5.62 33.51
C ALA A 91 1.43 4.20 33.10
N LEU A 92 0.50 3.37 32.64
CA LEU A 92 0.79 2.02 32.16
C LEU A 92 1.69 2.02 30.90
N ARG A 93 1.44 2.94 29.96
CA ARG A 93 2.29 3.12 28.77
C ARG A 93 3.71 3.53 29.16
N LEU A 94 3.84 4.47 30.09
CA LEU A 94 5.14 4.93 30.59
C LEU A 94 5.90 3.79 31.29
N PHE A 95 5.20 2.99 32.09
CA PHE A 95 5.78 1.81 32.74
C PHE A 95 6.21 0.71 31.75
N GLU A 96 5.42 0.44 30.69
CA GLU A 96 5.86 -0.47 29.61
C GLU A 96 7.13 0.04 28.93
N GLN A 97 7.18 1.34 28.63
CA GLN A 97 8.38 1.95 28.04
C GLN A 97 9.59 1.81 28.96
N ALA A 98 9.45 2.14 30.24
CA ALA A 98 10.53 2.01 31.23
C ALA A 98 11.02 0.57 31.36
N THR A 99 10.12 -0.40 31.55
CA THR A 99 10.49 -1.81 31.66
C THR A 99 11.15 -2.36 30.40
N ARG A 100 10.73 -1.91 29.21
CA ARG A 100 11.35 -2.30 27.94
C ARG A 100 12.77 -1.76 27.80
N LEU A 101 13.01 -0.49 28.17
CA LEU A 101 14.32 0.13 28.05
C LEU A 101 15.33 -0.44 29.04
N VAL A 102 14.88 -0.80 30.25
CA VAL A 102 15.74 -1.36 31.30
C VAL A 102 15.85 -2.90 31.20
N GLY A 103 14.90 -3.58 30.55
CA GLY A 103 14.93 -5.03 30.33
C GLY A 103 14.25 -5.87 31.42
N HIS A 104 13.41 -5.29 32.28
CA HIS A 104 12.74 -5.99 33.38
C HIS A 104 11.43 -6.68 32.95
N ARG A 105 11.56 -7.71 32.11
CA ARG A 105 10.42 -8.45 31.53
C ARG A 105 9.45 -9.04 32.56
N GLN A 106 9.97 -9.69 33.61
CA GLN A 106 9.11 -10.36 34.61
C GLN A 106 8.28 -9.36 35.41
N LEU A 107 8.88 -8.22 35.76
CA LEU A 107 8.18 -7.15 36.45
C LEU A 107 7.07 -6.56 35.57
N ALA A 108 7.37 -6.31 34.28
CA ALA A 108 6.39 -5.86 33.31
C ALA A 108 5.19 -6.82 33.23
N THR A 109 5.47 -8.12 33.10
CA THR A 109 4.42 -9.16 33.06
C THR A 109 3.54 -9.14 34.29
N ASN A 110 4.13 -9.08 35.49
CA ASN A 110 3.37 -9.11 36.74
C ASN A 110 2.47 -7.88 36.90
N THR A 111 3.01 -6.68 36.68
CA THR A 111 2.24 -5.44 36.81
C THR A 111 1.10 -5.36 35.79
N ILE A 112 1.34 -5.76 34.54
CA ILE A 112 0.28 -5.75 33.50
C ILE A 112 -0.78 -6.83 33.78
N ARG A 113 -0.43 -7.99 34.34
CA ARG A 113 -1.41 -9.00 34.80
C ARG A 113 -2.27 -8.47 35.95
N SER A 114 -1.69 -7.72 36.89
CA SER A 114 -2.44 -7.04 37.95
C SER A 114 -3.41 -6.01 37.36
N ALA A 115 -2.97 -5.23 36.36
CA ALA A 115 -3.85 -4.30 35.65
C ALA A 115 -5.02 -5.02 34.96
N CYS A 116 -4.77 -6.16 34.31
CA CYS A 116 -5.83 -6.99 33.72
C CYS A 116 -6.84 -7.44 34.78
N SER A 117 -6.37 -7.84 35.95
CA SER A 117 -7.23 -8.32 37.04
C SER A 117 -8.11 -7.18 37.58
N ALA A 118 -7.52 -6.01 37.79
CA ALA A 118 -8.25 -4.81 38.20
C ALA A 118 -9.33 -4.42 37.17
N TYR A 119 -9.01 -4.38 35.88
CA TYR A 119 -10.00 -4.06 34.85
C TYR A 119 -11.14 -5.09 34.77
N ARG A 120 -10.86 -6.39 34.98
CA ARG A 120 -11.92 -7.41 35.02
C ARG A 120 -12.85 -7.22 36.21
N GLN A 121 -12.28 -7.00 37.40
CA GLN A 121 -13.04 -6.74 38.61
C GLN A 121 -13.93 -5.49 38.46
N VAL A 122 -13.33 -4.38 38.04
CA VAL A 122 -14.04 -3.09 37.90
C VAL A 122 -15.14 -3.18 36.83
N ALA A 123 -14.94 -3.93 35.75
CA ALA A 123 -15.98 -4.16 34.76
C ALA A 123 -17.19 -4.94 35.30
N GLN A 124 -16.98 -5.79 36.31
CA GLN A 124 -18.03 -6.55 36.98
C GLN A 124 -18.74 -5.70 38.03
N ASP A 125 -17.98 -5.00 38.87
CA ASP A 125 -18.49 -4.21 39.98
C ASP A 125 -19.18 -2.91 39.50
N TYR A 126 -18.70 -2.33 38.39
CA TYR A 126 -19.17 -1.06 37.85
C TYR A 126 -19.52 -1.15 36.36
N PRO A 127 -20.74 -1.62 36.01
CA PRO A 127 -21.16 -1.78 34.61
C PRO A 127 -21.12 -0.51 33.75
N GLY A 128 -21.23 0.67 34.39
CA GLY A 128 -21.15 1.98 33.71
C GLY A 128 -19.79 2.26 33.06
N VAL A 129 -18.73 1.58 33.51
CA VAL A 129 -17.35 1.78 33.00
C VAL A 129 -16.76 0.56 32.32
N SER A 130 -17.60 -0.44 31.99
CA SER A 130 -17.16 -1.64 31.27
C SER A 130 -16.50 -1.31 29.93
N ALA A 131 -16.94 -0.26 29.24
CA ALA A 131 -16.33 0.21 27.98
C ALA A 131 -14.84 0.54 28.15
N MET A 132 -14.55 1.34 29.18
CA MET A 132 -13.20 1.75 29.56
C MET A 132 -12.34 0.54 29.95
N CYS A 133 -12.90 -0.39 30.71
CA CYS A 133 -12.20 -1.59 31.13
C CYS A 133 -11.84 -2.49 29.94
N ALA A 134 -12.73 -2.63 28.96
CA ALA A 134 -12.44 -3.37 27.73
C ALA A 134 -11.31 -2.74 26.90
N ASP A 135 -11.24 -1.40 26.85
CA ASP A 135 -10.14 -0.70 26.18
C ASP A 135 -8.82 -0.91 26.92
N GLY A 136 -8.84 -0.85 28.26
CA GLY A 136 -7.69 -1.15 29.11
C GLY A 136 -7.18 -2.58 28.93
N LEU A 137 -8.08 -3.57 28.92
CA LEU A 137 -7.76 -4.99 28.68
C LEU A 137 -7.17 -5.23 27.30
N SER A 138 -7.69 -4.56 26.26
CA SER A 138 -7.16 -4.65 24.90
C SER A 138 -5.72 -4.15 24.82
N LYS A 139 -5.43 -3.00 25.48
CA LYS A 139 -4.05 -2.45 25.58
C LYS A 139 -3.12 -3.38 26.36
N CYS A 140 -3.58 -3.91 27.49
CA CYS A 140 -2.82 -4.90 28.26
C CYS A 140 -2.47 -6.14 27.43
N GLY A 141 -3.41 -6.62 26.61
CA GLY A 141 -3.17 -7.71 25.67
C GLY A 141 -2.05 -7.42 24.68
N VAL A 142 -2.02 -6.22 24.10
CA VAL A 142 -0.95 -5.78 23.17
C VAL A 142 0.41 -5.78 23.87
N TRP A 143 0.51 -5.26 25.10
CA TRP A 143 1.77 -5.24 25.85
C TRP A 143 2.22 -6.65 26.26
N LEU A 144 1.29 -7.51 26.68
CA LEU A 144 1.59 -8.89 27.06
C LEU A 144 1.97 -9.77 25.87
N MET A 145 1.59 -9.42 24.64
CA MET A 145 1.74 -10.26 23.45
C MET A 145 3.16 -10.84 23.27
N ARG A 146 4.20 -10.06 23.61
CA ARG A 146 5.61 -10.50 23.54
C ARG A 146 6.17 -11.00 24.87
N LEU A 147 5.49 -10.72 25.98
CA LEU A 147 5.94 -11.03 27.33
C LEU A 147 5.39 -12.38 27.82
N ASP A 148 4.10 -12.58 27.61
CA ASP A 148 3.29 -13.73 28.01
C ASP A 148 2.05 -13.82 27.10
N HIS A 149 2.12 -14.70 26.10
CA HIS A 149 1.07 -14.85 25.10
C HIS A 149 -0.26 -15.35 25.67
N ASP A 150 -0.24 -16.26 26.64
CA ASP A 150 -1.48 -16.83 27.18
C ASP A 150 -2.25 -15.79 28.01
N ALA A 151 -1.54 -14.96 28.79
CA ALA A 151 -2.19 -13.83 29.46
C ALA A 151 -2.66 -12.76 28.46
N ALA A 152 -1.95 -12.55 27.34
CA ALA A 152 -2.40 -11.65 26.28
C ALA A 152 -3.73 -12.11 25.65
N VAL A 153 -3.84 -13.41 25.33
CA VAL A 153 -5.09 -14.01 24.84
C VAL A 153 -6.19 -13.86 25.88
N ALA A 154 -5.94 -14.20 27.14
CA ALA A 154 -6.93 -14.08 28.21
C ALA A 154 -7.41 -12.64 28.46
N ALA A 155 -6.53 -11.64 28.30
CA ALA A 155 -6.88 -10.23 28.42
C ALA A 155 -7.77 -9.77 27.25
N THR A 156 -7.37 -10.08 26.02
CA THR A 156 -8.15 -9.71 24.81
C THR A 156 -9.48 -10.46 24.72
N GLU A 157 -9.54 -11.71 25.17
CA GLU A 157 -10.78 -12.48 25.29
C GLU A 157 -11.75 -11.85 26.30
N SER A 158 -11.23 -11.37 27.43
CA SER A 158 -12.04 -10.64 28.43
C SER A 158 -12.60 -9.33 27.84
N ALA A 159 -11.79 -8.58 27.09
CA ALA A 159 -12.25 -7.37 26.40
C ALA A 159 -13.36 -7.68 25.39
N VAL A 160 -13.22 -8.76 24.61
CA VAL A 160 -14.23 -9.24 23.68
C VAL A 160 -15.52 -9.62 24.41
N ARG A 161 -15.47 -10.38 25.50
CA ARG A 161 -16.67 -10.72 26.30
C ARG A 161 -17.40 -9.49 26.82
N ILE A 162 -16.66 -8.51 27.34
CA ILE A 162 -17.25 -7.26 27.83
C ILE A 162 -17.94 -6.51 26.68
N ARG A 163 -17.24 -6.31 25.54
CA ARG A 163 -17.82 -5.62 24.38
C ARG A 163 -18.98 -6.37 23.75
N ALA A 164 -18.96 -7.70 23.73
CA ALA A 164 -20.06 -8.52 23.27
C ALA A 164 -21.30 -8.32 24.14
N ALA A 165 -21.15 -8.39 25.47
CA ALA A 165 -22.23 -8.16 26.41
C ALA A 165 -22.80 -6.73 26.32
N MET A 166 -21.95 -5.73 26.09
CA MET A 166 -22.38 -4.35 25.83
C MET A 166 -23.15 -4.23 24.52
N TYR A 167 -22.61 -4.78 23.43
CA TYR A 167 -23.22 -4.72 22.10
C TYR A 167 -24.57 -5.43 22.05
N ALA A 168 -24.72 -6.55 22.78
CA ALA A 168 -25.99 -7.25 22.92
C ALA A 168 -27.08 -6.42 23.64
N ARG A 169 -26.69 -5.51 24.54
CA ARG A 169 -27.64 -4.60 25.24
C ARG A 169 -27.95 -3.35 24.44
N SER A 170 -26.94 -2.75 23.82
CA SER A 170 -27.07 -1.56 22.97
C SER A 170 -26.07 -1.61 21.81
N PRO A 171 -26.53 -1.81 20.56
CA PRO A 171 -25.67 -1.99 19.40
C PRO A 171 -25.14 -0.67 18.81
N GLU A 172 -24.99 0.38 19.60
CA GLU A 172 -24.65 1.75 19.14
C GLU A 172 -23.19 1.92 18.68
N GLN A 173 -22.31 0.95 18.92
CA GLN A 173 -20.87 1.05 18.62
C GLN A 173 -20.26 -0.25 18.05
N PRO A 174 -20.70 -0.71 16.86
CA PRO A 174 -20.19 -1.93 16.25
C PRO A 174 -18.68 -1.89 16.01
N GLY A 175 -18.13 -0.73 15.62
CA GLY A 175 -16.70 -0.54 15.38
C GLY A 175 -15.81 -0.88 16.59
N LYS A 176 -16.24 -0.52 17.81
CA LYS A 176 -15.48 -0.85 19.05
C LYS A 176 -15.49 -2.35 19.34
N TYR A 177 -16.60 -3.02 19.04
CA TYR A 177 -16.67 -4.46 19.20
C TYR A 177 -15.79 -5.18 18.16
N LEU A 178 -15.88 -4.78 16.88
CA LEU A 178 -15.04 -5.29 15.80
C LEU A 178 -13.54 -5.04 16.06
N ALA A 179 -13.16 -3.91 16.65
CA ALA A 179 -11.78 -3.63 17.03
C ALA A 179 -11.26 -4.61 18.11
N SER A 180 -12.10 -4.97 19.09
CA SER A 180 -11.76 -5.94 20.12
C SER A 180 -11.61 -7.35 19.53
N LEU A 181 -12.52 -7.75 18.64
CA LEU A 181 -12.44 -9.00 17.88
C LEU A 181 -11.17 -9.08 17.02
N SER A 182 -10.83 -7.99 16.34
CA SER A 182 -9.60 -7.85 15.55
C SER A 182 -8.35 -8.04 16.41
N THR A 183 -8.31 -7.37 17.56
CA THR A 183 -7.19 -7.46 18.51
C THR A 183 -7.01 -8.89 19.04
N LEU A 184 -8.12 -9.55 19.39
CA LEU A 184 -8.10 -10.95 19.82
C LEU A 184 -7.57 -11.88 18.72
N LEU A 185 -8.10 -11.78 17.49
CA LEU A 185 -7.69 -12.65 16.39
C LEU A 185 -6.19 -12.48 16.08
N ARG A 186 -5.70 -11.23 16.04
CA ARG A 186 -4.26 -10.95 15.89
C ARG A 186 -3.45 -11.58 17.02
N THR A 187 -3.92 -11.45 18.25
CA THR A 187 -3.24 -12.01 19.42
C THR A 187 -3.16 -13.54 19.34
N MET A 188 -4.26 -14.22 19.01
CA MET A 188 -4.28 -15.68 18.84
C MET A 188 -3.40 -16.19 17.69
N MET A 189 -3.16 -15.37 16.66
CA MET A 189 -2.33 -15.75 15.51
C MET A 189 -0.82 -15.74 15.81
N VAL A 190 -0.37 -15.06 16.87
CA VAL A 190 1.05 -15.01 17.23
C VAL A 190 1.52 -16.38 17.72
N GLY A 191 2.54 -16.94 17.07
CA GLY A 191 3.17 -18.20 17.50
C GLY A 191 2.31 -19.47 17.32
N ARG A 192 1.15 -19.37 16.66
CA ARG A 192 0.23 -20.49 16.40
C ARG A 192 -0.02 -20.66 14.91
N SER A 193 -0.45 -21.85 14.50
CA SER A 193 -0.90 -22.06 13.12
C SER A 193 -2.17 -21.24 12.86
N ARG A 194 -2.25 -20.60 11.68
CA ARG A 194 -3.41 -19.78 11.28
C ARG A 194 -4.74 -20.55 11.39
N LYS A 195 -4.74 -21.84 11.05
CA LYS A 195 -5.92 -22.71 11.14
C LYS A 195 -6.40 -22.87 12.59
N GLN A 196 -5.49 -23.11 13.53
CA GLN A 196 -5.84 -23.26 14.95
C GLN A 196 -6.34 -21.93 15.54
N ALA A 197 -5.66 -20.82 15.26
CA ALA A 197 -6.07 -19.50 15.73
C ALA A 197 -7.48 -19.13 15.26
N ILE A 198 -7.79 -19.35 13.98
CA ILE A 198 -9.14 -19.10 13.43
C ILE A 198 -10.18 -20.03 14.06
N ALA A 199 -9.85 -21.29 14.33
CA ALA A 199 -10.77 -22.22 14.98
C ALA A 199 -11.11 -21.78 16.41
N SER A 200 -10.10 -21.44 17.23
CA SER A 200 -10.29 -20.92 18.58
C SER A 200 -11.07 -19.60 18.59
N TYR A 201 -10.73 -18.68 17.67
CA TYR A 201 -11.45 -17.43 17.50
C TYR A 201 -12.93 -17.66 17.19
N ARG A 202 -13.25 -18.55 16.25
CA ARG A 202 -14.63 -18.87 15.87
C ARG A 202 -15.42 -19.49 17.01
N ALA A 203 -14.79 -20.38 17.79
CA ALA A 203 -15.42 -20.97 18.97
C ALA A 203 -15.84 -19.88 19.97
N LEU A 204 -14.90 -19.00 20.35
CA LEU A 204 -15.22 -17.88 21.24
C LEU A 204 -16.26 -16.94 20.62
N TYR A 205 -16.09 -16.55 19.35
CA TYR A 205 -17.03 -15.66 18.67
C TYR A 205 -18.47 -16.20 18.73
N SER A 206 -18.65 -17.51 18.53
CA SER A 206 -19.96 -18.17 18.62
C SER A 206 -20.50 -18.31 20.05
N GLU A 207 -19.62 -18.38 21.05
CA GLU A 207 -19.99 -18.40 22.47
C GLU A 207 -20.56 -17.03 22.90
N VAL A 208 -19.92 -15.94 22.46
CA VAL A 208 -20.18 -14.59 22.99
C VAL A 208 -21.06 -13.72 22.10
N THR A 209 -21.21 -14.08 20.81
CA THR A 209 -21.99 -13.29 19.83
C THR A 209 -23.21 -14.07 19.38
N SER A 210 -24.40 -13.54 19.67
CA SER A 210 -25.65 -14.14 19.19
C SER A 210 -25.77 -14.06 17.67
N ALA A 211 -26.65 -14.88 17.09
CA ALA A 211 -26.96 -14.82 15.66
C ALA A 211 -27.53 -13.45 15.25
N ALA A 212 -28.37 -12.85 16.09
CA ALA A 212 -28.93 -11.51 15.87
C ALA A 212 -27.85 -10.42 15.88
N ALA A 213 -26.93 -10.47 16.85
CA ALA A 213 -25.79 -9.55 16.91
C ALA A 213 -24.86 -9.74 15.70
N THR A 214 -24.65 -10.98 15.24
CA THR A 214 -23.89 -11.27 14.03
C THR A 214 -24.54 -10.64 12.79
N ALA A 215 -25.86 -10.74 12.64
CA ALA A 215 -26.58 -10.10 11.54
C ALA A 215 -26.42 -8.56 11.58
N GLN A 216 -26.51 -7.95 12.76
CA GLN A 216 -26.30 -6.50 12.91
C GLN A 216 -24.85 -6.07 12.58
N LEU A 217 -23.85 -6.85 12.99
CA LEU A 217 -22.45 -6.59 12.65
C LEU A 217 -22.20 -6.66 11.14
N ARG A 218 -22.89 -7.56 10.44
CA ARG A 218 -22.83 -7.66 8.97
C ARG A 218 -23.49 -6.47 8.27
N GLU A 219 -24.53 -5.91 8.86
CA GLU A 219 -25.19 -4.69 8.37
C GLU A 219 -24.52 -3.39 8.84
N THR A 220 -23.37 -3.47 9.53
CA THR A 220 -22.61 -2.28 9.93
C THR A 220 -22.16 -1.51 8.70
N ARG A 221 -22.36 -0.19 8.74
CA ARG A 221 -22.01 0.73 7.67
C ARG A 221 -20.50 0.78 7.45
N VAL A 222 -20.07 0.87 6.21
CA VAL A 222 -18.63 0.83 5.86
C VAL A 222 -17.82 1.99 6.50
N GLU A 223 -18.47 3.12 6.75
CA GLU A 223 -17.89 4.29 7.42
C GLU A 223 -17.60 4.05 8.92
N GLU A 224 -18.26 3.05 9.53
CA GLU A 224 -18.11 2.70 10.95
C GLU A 224 -17.10 1.55 11.17
N LEU A 225 -16.58 0.95 10.10
CA LEU A 225 -15.70 -0.20 10.14
C LEU A 225 -14.23 0.13 10.44
N ASP A 226 -13.89 1.40 10.68
CA ASP A 226 -12.52 1.86 10.90
C ASP A 226 -11.60 1.36 9.77
N LEU A 227 -12.03 1.62 8.54
CA LEU A 227 -11.30 1.32 7.30
C LEU A 227 -10.51 2.56 6.87
N THR A 228 -9.41 2.35 6.14
CA THR A 228 -8.69 3.46 5.51
C THR A 228 -9.63 4.26 4.59
N LEU A 229 -9.38 5.58 4.48
CA LEU A 229 -10.19 6.48 3.64
C LEU A 229 -10.32 5.95 2.21
N LYS A 230 -9.23 5.38 1.67
CA LYS A 230 -9.18 4.77 0.33
C LYS A 230 -10.13 3.58 0.22
N THR A 231 -10.08 2.65 1.17
CA THR A 231 -10.96 1.47 1.20
C THR A 231 -12.42 1.86 1.31
N THR A 232 -12.75 2.81 2.20
CA THR A 232 -14.10 3.33 2.35
C THR A 232 -14.60 3.97 1.04
N GLN A 233 -13.79 4.81 0.39
CA GLN A 233 -14.15 5.44 -0.89
C GLN A 233 -14.37 4.41 -2.00
N ALA A 234 -13.55 3.36 -2.08
CA ALA A 234 -13.72 2.30 -3.06
C ALA A 234 -15.05 1.54 -2.86
N LEU A 235 -15.39 1.20 -1.61
CA LEU A 235 -16.64 0.52 -1.27
C LEU A 235 -17.87 1.39 -1.56
N VAL A 236 -17.83 2.68 -1.19
CA VAL A 236 -18.91 3.65 -1.46
C VAL A 236 -19.14 3.80 -2.96
N LYS A 237 -18.08 3.93 -3.78
CA LYS A 237 -18.19 3.99 -5.25
C LYS A 237 -18.82 2.74 -5.86
N LEU A 238 -18.63 1.58 -5.24
CA LEU A 238 -19.23 0.31 -5.66
C LEU A 238 -20.65 0.09 -5.12
N GLY A 239 -21.21 1.05 -4.38
CA GLY A 239 -22.53 0.93 -3.76
C GLY A 239 -22.59 -0.07 -2.60
N ALA A 240 -21.44 -0.50 -2.08
CA ALA A 240 -21.34 -1.36 -0.91
C ALA A 240 -21.39 -0.51 0.36
N THR A 241 -22.59 -0.26 0.86
CA THR A 241 -22.83 0.57 2.05
C THR A 241 -22.66 -0.17 3.37
N THR A 242 -22.69 -1.52 3.36
CA THR A 242 -22.56 -2.36 4.56
C THR A 242 -21.49 -3.43 4.38
N LEU A 243 -20.99 -4.00 5.50
CA LEU A 243 -20.00 -5.07 5.48
C LEU A 243 -20.48 -6.31 4.70
N GLU A 244 -21.77 -6.66 4.80
CA GLU A 244 -22.35 -7.77 4.05
C GLU A 244 -22.32 -7.51 2.54
N ARG A 245 -22.69 -6.30 2.11
CA ARG A 245 -22.62 -5.90 0.70
C ARG A 245 -21.19 -5.88 0.20
N ALA A 246 -20.24 -5.41 1.01
CA ALA A 246 -18.82 -5.47 0.68
C ALA A 246 -18.36 -6.91 0.44
N GLY A 247 -18.83 -7.87 1.24
CA GLY A 247 -18.52 -9.30 1.08
C GLY A 247 -19.08 -9.98 -0.18
N ARG A 248 -19.99 -9.31 -0.91
CA ARG A 248 -20.53 -9.80 -2.20
C ARG A 248 -19.73 -9.28 -3.39
N LEU A 249 -18.82 -8.34 -3.16
CA LEU A 249 -17.91 -7.85 -4.19
C LEU A 249 -16.82 -8.88 -4.49
N THR A 250 -16.17 -8.67 -5.62
CA THR A 250 -15.00 -9.43 -6.03
C THR A 250 -13.72 -8.65 -5.77
N GLN A 251 -12.60 -9.36 -5.59
CA GLN A 251 -11.27 -8.75 -5.46
C GLN A 251 -11.00 -7.81 -6.64
N GLN A 252 -11.39 -8.22 -7.84
CA GLN A 252 -11.22 -7.41 -9.04
C GLN A 252 -12.00 -6.10 -9.03
N GLN A 253 -13.27 -6.10 -8.61
CA GLN A 253 -14.06 -4.86 -8.49
C GLN A 253 -13.40 -3.87 -7.52
N ILE A 254 -12.84 -4.38 -6.43
CA ILE A 254 -12.07 -3.58 -5.47
C ILE A 254 -10.80 -3.02 -6.11
N LEU A 255 -9.98 -3.86 -6.76
CA LEU A 255 -8.74 -3.43 -7.42
C LEU A 255 -8.98 -2.35 -8.46
N TYR A 256 -10.03 -2.49 -9.26
CA TYR A 256 -10.38 -1.52 -10.28
C TYR A 256 -10.66 -0.13 -9.68
N GLN A 257 -11.35 -0.07 -8.53
CA GLN A 257 -11.69 1.19 -7.87
C GLN A 257 -10.58 1.72 -6.96
N SER A 258 -9.70 0.84 -6.45
CA SER A 258 -8.59 1.20 -5.56
C SER A 258 -7.29 1.51 -6.31
N GLY A 259 -7.28 1.43 -7.64
CA GLY A 259 -6.08 1.65 -8.45
C GLY A 259 -5.06 0.50 -8.35
N GLY A 260 -5.53 -0.73 -8.15
CA GLY A 260 -4.68 -1.93 -8.08
C GLY A 260 -4.10 -2.23 -6.70
N ASP A 261 -4.65 -1.61 -5.63
CA ASP A 261 -4.10 -1.77 -4.28
C ASP A 261 -4.62 -3.03 -3.58
N LEU A 262 -3.71 -3.98 -3.38
CA LEU A 262 -3.97 -5.23 -2.68
C LEU A 262 -4.22 -5.03 -1.17
N ALA A 263 -3.67 -3.97 -0.56
CA ALA A 263 -3.91 -3.69 0.86
C ALA A 263 -5.39 -3.40 1.14
N THR A 264 -6.10 -2.81 0.17
CA THR A 264 -7.55 -2.60 0.22
C THR A 264 -8.31 -3.94 0.30
N ILE A 265 -7.90 -4.95 -0.47
CA ILE A 265 -8.50 -6.29 -0.42
C ILE A 265 -8.25 -6.95 0.94
N ASP A 266 -7.01 -6.90 1.42
CA ASP A 266 -6.64 -7.51 2.70
C ASP A 266 -7.40 -6.88 3.87
N GLU A 267 -7.57 -5.56 3.85
CA GLU A 267 -8.33 -4.83 4.84
C GLU A 267 -9.81 -5.26 4.87
N ILE A 268 -10.45 -5.38 3.70
CA ILE A 268 -11.84 -5.86 3.58
C ILE A 268 -11.96 -7.31 4.03
N ASN A 269 -11.09 -8.20 3.52
CA ASN A 269 -11.06 -9.61 3.89
C ASN A 269 -10.87 -9.81 5.39
N TRP A 270 -10.05 -8.96 6.02
CA TRP A 270 -9.88 -8.97 7.46
C TRP A 270 -11.21 -8.68 8.18
N ARG A 271 -11.93 -7.62 7.81
CA ARG A 271 -13.23 -7.29 8.41
C ARG A 271 -14.29 -8.39 8.16
N LEU A 272 -14.33 -8.96 6.96
CA LEU A 272 -15.22 -10.08 6.64
C LEU A 272 -14.97 -11.30 7.53
N ALA A 273 -13.69 -11.64 7.74
CA ALA A 273 -13.30 -12.78 8.56
C ALA A 273 -13.74 -12.64 10.03
N LEU A 274 -13.79 -11.42 10.57
CA LEU A 274 -14.21 -11.18 11.96
C LEU A 274 -15.65 -11.62 12.21
N VAL A 275 -16.54 -11.46 11.24
CA VAL A 275 -17.99 -11.76 11.37
C VAL A 275 -18.38 -13.07 10.66
N GLY A 276 -17.39 -13.91 10.37
CA GLY A 276 -17.59 -15.22 9.74
C GLY A 276 -18.06 -15.17 8.29
N LEU A 277 -17.86 -14.05 7.59
CA LEU A 277 -18.06 -13.97 6.15
C LEU A 277 -16.86 -14.57 5.41
N LYS A 278 -17.09 -15.06 4.19
CA LYS A 278 -16.03 -15.58 3.33
C LYS A 278 -15.17 -14.43 2.81
N PRO A 279 -13.86 -14.67 2.55
CA PRO A 279 -13.05 -13.69 1.84
C PRO A 279 -13.64 -13.43 0.45
N LEU A 280 -13.37 -12.24 -0.09
CA LEU A 280 -13.75 -11.83 -1.42
C LEU A 280 -13.29 -12.87 -2.44
N ALA A 281 -14.20 -13.32 -3.29
CA ALA A 281 -13.84 -14.15 -4.43
C ALA A 281 -12.96 -13.34 -5.39
N ALA A 282 -12.02 -13.99 -6.09
CA ALA A 282 -11.19 -13.32 -7.09
C ALA A 282 -12.04 -12.51 -8.10
N GLY A 283 -13.22 -13.05 -8.44
CA GLY A 283 -14.08 -12.55 -9.50
C GLY A 283 -13.62 -13.05 -10.86
N ALA A 284 -14.57 -13.27 -11.77
CA ALA A 284 -14.24 -13.25 -13.18
C ALA A 284 -14.23 -11.78 -13.61
N MET A 285 -13.36 -11.42 -14.56
CA MET A 285 -13.47 -10.11 -15.19
C MET A 285 -14.89 -9.98 -15.71
N PRO A 286 -15.66 -8.94 -15.32
CA PRO A 286 -16.77 -8.55 -16.15
C PRO A 286 -16.18 -8.42 -17.55
N GLU A 287 -16.77 -9.08 -18.55
CA GLU A 287 -16.57 -8.63 -19.93
C GLU A 287 -16.75 -7.12 -19.86
N PRO A 288 -15.70 -6.33 -20.11
CA PRO A 288 -15.84 -4.90 -20.00
C PRO A 288 -17.02 -4.53 -20.90
N PRO A 289 -18.02 -3.76 -20.41
CA PRO A 289 -18.93 -3.14 -21.36
C PRO A 289 -18.01 -2.43 -22.35
N SER A 290 -18.29 -2.61 -23.64
CA SER A 290 -17.57 -1.99 -24.75
C SER A 290 -17.56 -0.47 -24.55
N ARG A 291 -16.67 0.02 -23.68
CA ARG A 291 -16.41 1.44 -23.54
C ARG A 291 -15.85 1.88 -24.88
N PRO A 292 -16.22 3.08 -25.37
CA PRO A 292 -15.55 3.65 -26.53
C PRO A 292 -14.04 3.56 -26.33
N VAL A 293 -13.34 3.14 -27.38
CA VAL A 293 -11.89 3.00 -27.39
C VAL A 293 -11.29 4.38 -27.04
N GLU A 294 -10.83 4.57 -25.81
CA GLU A 294 -10.17 5.81 -25.38
C GLU A 294 -8.72 5.80 -25.87
N ILE A 295 -8.50 6.24 -27.12
CA ILE A 295 -7.17 6.49 -27.67
C ILE A 295 -6.81 7.94 -27.35
N SER A 296 -6.17 8.15 -26.20
CA SER A 296 -6.00 9.48 -25.60
C SER A 296 -4.89 10.36 -26.20
N ALA A 297 -3.97 9.79 -27.00
CA ALA A 297 -2.89 10.53 -27.65
C ALA A 297 -2.31 9.75 -28.85
N THR A 298 -1.77 10.48 -29.82
CA THR A 298 -0.99 9.92 -30.94
C THR A 298 0.44 9.63 -30.48
N TYR A 299 0.93 8.40 -30.67
CA TYR A 299 2.32 8.04 -30.45
C TYR A 299 2.74 6.77 -31.18
N GLY A 300 4.05 6.57 -31.34
CA GLY A 300 4.62 5.31 -31.80
C GLY A 300 5.86 4.91 -31.01
N ALA A 301 6.02 3.61 -30.79
CA ALA A 301 7.16 3.04 -30.09
C ALA A 301 7.47 1.61 -30.58
N ILE A 302 8.71 1.19 -30.41
CA ILE A 302 9.19 -0.15 -30.70
C ILE A 302 9.56 -0.81 -29.37
N ALA A 303 9.14 -2.05 -29.16
CA ALA A 303 9.50 -2.88 -28.03
C ALA A 303 10.39 -4.03 -28.53
N VAL A 304 11.61 -4.12 -28.02
CA VAL A 304 12.58 -5.17 -28.35
C VAL A 304 12.65 -6.16 -27.20
N ARG A 305 12.40 -7.45 -27.47
CA ARG A 305 12.47 -8.48 -26.42
C ARG A 305 13.91 -8.95 -26.23
N CYS A 306 14.57 -8.46 -25.20
CA CYS A 306 15.94 -8.84 -24.85
C CYS A 306 16.06 -9.01 -23.33
N SER A 307 16.23 -10.27 -22.89
CA SER A 307 16.34 -10.63 -21.47
C SER A 307 17.79 -10.67 -20.95
N ALA A 308 18.76 -10.30 -21.78
CA ALA A 308 20.17 -10.27 -21.38
C ALA A 308 20.41 -9.23 -20.26
N PRO A 309 21.35 -9.46 -19.32
CA PRO A 309 21.66 -8.49 -18.27
C PRO A 309 22.06 -7.10 -18.80
N ASP A 310 22.73 -7.07 -19.95
CA ASP A 310 23.20 -5.90 -20.71
C ASP A 310 22.27 -5.52 -21.88
N ALA A 311 20.99 -5.95 -21.85
CA ALA A 311 20.03 -5.76 -22.93
C ALA A 311 19.93 -4.31 -23.45
N LEU A 312 19.96 -3.32 -22.55
CA LEU A 312 19.89 -1.91 -22.91
C LEU A 312 21.07 -1.48 -23.79
N GLU A 313 22.28 -1.91 -23.43
CA GLU A 313 23.51 -1.58 -24.16
C GLU A 313 23.55 -2.29 -25.52
N GLN A 314 23.14 -3.57 -25.57
CA GLN A 314 23.07 -4.33 -26.82
C GLN A 314 22.08 -3.72 -27.81
N VAL A 315 20.87 -3.36 -27.35
CA VAL A 315 19.85 -2.75 -28.20
C VAL A 315 20.32 -1.37 -28.66
N ARG A 316 20.91 -0.56 -27.77
CA ARG A 316 21.48 0.75 -28.12
C ARG A 316 22.56 0.63 -29.21
N ALA A 317 23.49 -0.32 -29.08
CA ALA A 317 24.52 -0.56 -30.10
C ALA A 317 23.91 -1.03 -31.44
N ALA A 318 22.87 -1.86 -31.40
CA ALA A 318 22.16 -2.29 -32.60
C ALA A 318 21.42 -1.14 -33.31
N ILE A 319 20.86 -0.19 -32.55
CA ILE A 319 20.24 1.03 -33.11
C ILE A 319 21.30 1.86 -33.82
N VAL A 320 22.45 2.13 -33.19
CA VAL A 320 23.54 2.89 -33.82
C VAL A 320 24.00 2.21 -35.11
N ALA A 321 24.22 0.90 -35.08
CA ALA A 321 24.59 0.15 -36.28
C ALA A 321 23.50 0.19 -37.37
N ALA A 322 22.22 0.19 -36.99
CA ALA A 322 21.11 0.28 -37.92
C ALA A 322 21.06 1.65 -38.62
N TYR A 323 21.26 2.76 -37.91
CA TYR A 323 21.29 4.10 -38.51
C TYR A 323 22.54 4.31 -39.39
N ALA A 324 23.70 3.81 -38.96
CA ALA A 324 24.95 3.89 -39.73
C ALA A 324 24.85 3.19 -41.09
N ARG A 325 24.08 2.09 -41.20
CA ARG A 325 23.81 1.41 -42.49
C ARG A 325 23.18 2.35 -43.55
N ASP A 326 22.46 3.38 -43.12
CA ASP A 326 21.82 4.37 -44.02
C ASP A 326 22.56 5.72 -44.04
N GLY A 327 23.80 5.75 -43.54
CA GLY A 327 24.63 6.95 -43.49
C GLY A 327 24.19 7.98 -42.45
N ALA A 328 23.42 7.58 -41.43
CA ALA A 328 23.09 8.43 -40.30
C ALA A 328 23.97 8.07 -39.10
N GLU A 329 24.77 9.03 -38.62
CA GLU A 329 25.74 8.81 -37.54
C GLU A 329 25.34 9.53 -36.25
N PRO A 330 25.77 9.04 -35.07
CA PRO A 330 25.55 9.74 -33.82
C PRO A 330 26.15 11.15 -33.84
N VAL A 331 25.37 12.15 -33.44
CA VAL A 331 25.78 13.56 -33.33
C VAL A 331 25.52 14.11 -31.95
N ASP A 332 26.05 15.30 -31.66
CA ASP A 332 25.77 16.01 -30.41
C ASP A 332 24.34 16.59 -30.39
N ALA A 333 23.75 16.67 -29.19
CA ALA A 333 22.42 17.23 -28.96
C ALA A 333 22.27 18.66 -29.54
N GLY A 334 23.34 19.45 -29.55
CA GLY A 334 23.36 20.82 -30.06
C GLY A 334 23.05 20.96 -31.55
N ARG A 335 23.05 19.88 -32.35
CA ARG A 335 22.54 19.90 -33.74
C ARG A 335 21.01 20.00 -33.81
N PHE A 336 20.28 19.76 -32.72
CA PHE A 336 18.83 19.79 -32.67
C PHE A 336 18.32 21.00 -31.89
N ALA A 337 17.67 21.93 -32.59
CA ALA A 337 17.15 23.17 -32.00
C ALA A 337 16.04 22.87 -30.96
N GLY A 338 16.16 23.43 -29.76
CA GLY A 338 15.13 23.40 -28.71
C GLY A 338 15.13 22.16 -27.79
N VAL A 339 16.07 21.22 -27.98
CA VAL A 339 16.08 19.95 -27.23
C VAL A 339 16.42 20.06 -25.73
N HIS A 340 16.89 21.24 -25.32
CA HIS A 340 17.14 21.62 -23.93
C HIS A 340 15.92 22.29 -23.26
N GLU A 341 14.86 22.59 -24.01
CA GLU A 341 13.67 23.28 -23.50
C GLU A 341 12.64 22.29 -22.94
N LYS A 342 11.98 22.67 -21.85
CA LYS A 342 10.81 21.96 -21.34
C LYS A 342 9.60 22.32 -22.21
N HIS A 343 8.86 21.32 -22.69
CA HIS A 343 7.85 21.45 -23.76
C HIS A 343 8.47 21.80 -25.11
N TRP A 344 9.51 21.07 -25.49
CA TRP A 344 10.11 21.19 -26.82
C TRP A 344 9.01 21.19 -27.90
N GLY A 345 8.86 22.31 -28.61
CA GLY A 345 7.81 22.57 -29.59
C GLY A 345 8.02 21.80 -30.90
N VAL A 346 8.10 20.48 -30.81
CA VAL A 346 8.27 19.63 -31.98
C VAL A 346 6.95 19.62 -32.76
N LYS A 347 7.03 19.87 -34.07
CA LYS A 347 5.90 19.79 -35.03
C LYS A 347 5.08 18.52 -34.83
N GLU A 348 3.76 18.59 -34.98
CA GLU A 348 2.85 17.44 -34.95
C GLU A 348 3.41 16.19 -35.67
N PRO A 349 3.16 14.98 -35.16
CA PRO A 349 3.66 13.75 -35.79
C PRO A 349 3.11 13.64 -37.22
N VAL A 350 3.99 13.33 -38.16
CA VAL A 350 3.67 13.18 -39.58
C VAL A 350 3.97 11.75 -40.00
N THR A 351 3.12 11.18 -40.86
CA THR A 351 3.37 9.86 -41.46
C THR A 351 4.70 9.87 -42.22
N ASN A 352 5.61 9.00 -41.79
CA ASN A 352 6.90 8.81 -42.44
C ASN A 352 6.86 7.59 -43.36
N ALA A 353 7.00 7.85 -44.66
CA ALA A 353 6.98 6.84 -45.72
C ALA A 353 8.39 6.51 -46.27
N ALA A 354 9.45 7.04 -45.65
CA ALA A 354 10.82 6.69 -46.06
C ALA A 354 11.06 5.18 -45.90
N THR A 355 12.06 4.64 -46.60
CA THR A 355 12.55 3.27 -46.39
C THR A 355 13.84 3.24 -45.59
N ASP A 356 14.47 4.41 -45.44
CA ASP A 356 15.81 4.56 -44.89
C ASP A 356 15.75 5.43 -43.62
N LEU A 357 16.60 5.10 -42.66
CA LEU A 357 16.87 5.86 -41.46
C LEU A 357 17.70 7.11 -41.80
N GLY A 358 17.41 8.21 -41.10
CA GLY A 358 18.02 9.52 -41.32
C GLY A 358 18.24 10.27 -40.01
N ALA A 359 18.33 11.59 -40.09
CA ALA A 359 18.49 12.41 -38.89
C ALA A 359 17.29 12.25 -37.94
N ASP A 360 17.49 11.83 -36.70
CA ASP A 360 16.42 11.45 -35.78
C ASP A 360 16.84 11.61 -34.32
N VAL A 361 15.86 11.60 -33.40
CA VAL A 361 16.07 11.57 -31.95
C VAL A 361 15.39 10.33 -31.39
N ILE A 362 16.15 9.50 -30.68
CA ILE A 362 15.68 8.21 -30.20
C ILE A 362 15.90 8.10 -28.70
N LEU A 363 14.82 7.82 -27.98
CA LEU A 363 14.85 7.49 -26.56
C LEU A 363 14.78 5.97 -26.38
N VAL A 364 15.75 5.42 -25.66
CA VAL A 364 15.89 3.99 -25.37
C VAL A 364 15.81 3.77 -23.86
N GLU A 365 14.79 3.05 -23.43
CA GLU A 365 14.50 2.83 -22.01
C GLU A 365 14.25 1.35 -21.74
N LYS A 366 14.68 0.87 -20.58
CA LYS A 366 14.26 -0.44 -20.10
C LYS A 366 12.80 -0.32 -19.63
N ALA A 367 11.89 -0.99 -20.33
CA ALA A 367 10.54 -1.14 -19.84
C ALA A 367 10.51 -2.20 -18.72
N SER A 368 9.39 -2.31 -18.01
CA SER A 368 9.17 -3.44 -17.10
C SER A 368 9.29 -4.77 -17.87
N GLY A 369 9.75 -5.81 -17.18
CA GLY A 369 9.99 -7.14 -17.75
C GLY A 369 11.21 -7.25 -18.65
N SER A 370 11.06 -8.02 -19.74
CA SER A 370 12.13 -8.35 -20.71
C SER A 370 12.12 -7.45 -21.95
N TRP A 371 11.45 -6.30 -21.89
CA TRP A 371 11.28 -5.37 -23.02
C TRP A 371 12.19 -4.15 -22.90
N ILE A 372 12.83 -3.79 -24.02
CA ILE A 372 13.50 -2.51 -24.21
C ILE A 372 12.62 -1.65 -25.11
N SER A 373 12.18 -0.51 -24.59
CA SER A 373 11.39 0.49 -25.33
C SER A 373 12.32 1.38 -26.14
N VAL A 374 12.02 1.56 -27.41
CA VAL A 374 12.72 2.45 -28.35
C VAL A 374 11.68 3.38 -28.96
N LYS A 375 11.81 4.68 -28.69
CA LYS A 375 10.87 5.72 -29.12
C LYS A 375 11.60 6.68 -30.04
N SER A 376 11.24 6.68 -31.32
CA SER A 376 11.81 7.57 -32.33
C SER A 376 10.89 8.77 -32.52
N LEU A 377 11.47 9.94 -32.78
CA LEU A 377 10.71 11.16 -33.10
C LEU A 377 10.16 11.16 -34.53
N ASN A 378 10.91 10.61 -35.48
CA ASN A 378 10.53 10.57 -36.89
C ASN A 378 9.63 9.39 -37.27
N TRP A 379 9.54 8.38 -36.40
CA TRP A 379 8.84 7.13 -36.70
C TRP A 379 7.64 6.88 -35.77
N GLU A 380 7.10 7.92 -35.13
CA GLU A 380 5.87 7.79 -34.33
C GLU A 380 4.66 7.37 -35.17
N ILE A 381 4.59 7.82 -36.43
CA ILE A 381 3.63 7.36 -37.42
C ILE A 381 4.42 6.76 -38.58
N GLY A 382 4.82 5.50 -38.43
CA GLY A 382 5.63 4.77 -39.41
C GLY A 382 4.81 4.07 -40.50
N ALA A 383 5.50 3.62 -41.55
CA ALA A 383 4.92 2.76 -42.57
C ALA A 383 4.54 1.38 -42.00
N LEU A 384 3.28 0.98 -42.19
CA LEU A 384 2.74 -0.30 -41.72
C LEU A 384 3.60 -1.46 -42.21
N ALA A 385 4.04 -2.33 -41.29
CA ALA A 385 4.86 -3.53 -41.56
C ALA A 385 6.22 -3.27 -42.25
N LYS A 386 6.61 -2.00 -42.44
CA LYS A 386 7.82 -1.59 -43.16
C LYS A 386 8.67 -0.65 -42.32
N HIS A 387 8.55 -0.71 -41.00
CA HIS A 387 9.35 0.14 -40.12
C HIS A 387 10.83 -0.30 -40.20
N PRO A 388 11.75 0.51 -40.77
CA PRO A 388 13.10 0.05 -41.10
C PRO A 388 13.93 -0.30 -39.86
N LEU A 389 13.78 0.48 -38.78
CA LEU A 389 14.42 0.16 -37.51
C LEU A 389 13.88 -1.15 -36.89
N ALA A 390 12.56 -1.37 -36.91
CA ALA A 390 11.97 -2.61 -36.39
C ALA A 390 12.43 -3.83 -37.17
N MET A 391 12.47 -3.75 -38.51
CA MET A 391 13.01 -4.82 -39.36
C MET A 391 14.46 -5.15 -38.99
N ARG A 392 15.34 -4.14 -38.91
CA ARG A 392 16.77 -4.38 -38.58
C ARG A 392 16.98 -4.92 -37.18
N LEU A 393 16.26 -4.41 -36.18
CA LEU A 393 16.33 -4.95 -34.82
C LEU A 393 15.80 -6.37 -34.76
N SER A 394 14.79 -6.70 -35.59
CA SER A 394 14.22 -8.05 -35.65
C SER A 394 15.11 -9.11 -36.28
N GLU A 395 16.22 -8.72 -36.93
CA GLU A 395 17.27 -9.67 -37.33
C GLU A 395 17.87 -10.39 -36.11
N LYS A 396 17.77 -9.80 -34.91
CA LYS A 396 18.40 -10.32 -33.68
C LYS A 396 17.41 -10.71 -32.57
N TRP A 397 16.26 -10.04 -32.49
CA TRP A 397 15.30 -10.22 -31.40
C TRP A 397 13.87 -10.19 -31.92
N PRO A 398 12.89 -10.80 -31.22
CA PRO A 398 11.49 -10.48 -31.48
C PRO A 398 11.23 -8.99 -31.20
N VAL A 399 10.61 -8.29 -32.16
CA VAL A 399 10.34 -6.86 -32.07
C VAL A 399 8.87 -6.58 -32.31
N LEU A 400 8.27 -5.73 -31.48
CA LEU A 400 6.88 -5.34 -31.63
C LEU A 400 6.76 -3.82 -31.74
N THR A 401 6.09 -3.32 -32.77
CA THR A 401 5.77 -1.89 -32.88
C THR A 401 4.38 -1.62 -32.34
N VAL A 402 4.23 -0.59 -31.52
CA VAL A 402 2.96 -0.05 -31.03
C VAL A 402 2.77 1.32 -31.65
N ALA A 403 1.68 1.51 -32.39
CA ALA A 403 1.32 2.81 -32.98
C ALA A 403 -0.12 3.17 -32.63
N THR A 404 -0.32 4.39 -32.18
CA THR A 404 -1.63 4.94 -31.84
C THR A 404 -1.82 6.25 -32.54
N ILE A 405 -2.99 6.46 -33.13
CA ILE A 405 -3.42 7.76 -33.65
C ILE A 405 -4.70 8.11 -32.92
N GLU A 406 -4.68 9.24 -32.23
CA GLU A 406 -5.75 9.72 -31.37
C GLU A 406 -7.10 9.65 -32.09
N ASN A 407 -8.09 9.00 -31.45
CA ASN A 407 -9.43 8.78 -31.98
C ASN A 407 -9.54 8.05 -33.35
N ILE A 408 -8.43 7.51 -33.91
CA ILE A 408 -8.39 6.92 -35.25
C ILE A 408 -7.98 5.44 -35.21
N SER A 409 -6.83 5.11 -34.62
CA SER A 409 -6.29 3.75 -34.72
C SER A 409 -5.39 3.33 -33.57
N TYR A 410 -5.38 2.03 -33.30
CA TYR A 410 -4.44 1.35 -32.42
C TYR A 410 -3.89 0.13 -33.16
N GLU A 411 -2.61 0.17 -33.53
CA GLU A 411 -1.96 -0.81 -34.42
C GLU A 411 -0.76 -1.46 -33.73
N LEU A 412 -0.64 -2.79 -33.87
CA LEU A 412 0.47 -3.60 -33.40
C LEU A 412 1.02 -4.43 -34.55
N CYS A 413 2.34 -4.47 -34.69
CA CYS A 413 2.99 -5.33 -35.67
C CYS A 413 4.19 -6.04 -35.04
N LEU A 414 4.19 -7.37 -35.15
CA LEU A 414 5.31 -8.21 -34.74
C LEU A 414 6.26 -8.40 -35.92
N TYR A 415 7.53 -8.21 -35.65
CA TYR A 415 8.64 -8.46 -36.56
C TYR A 415 9.51 -9.56 -35.97
N ASP A 416 9.89 -10.49 -36.83
CA ASP A 416 10.80 -11.58 -36.51
C ASP A 416 11.68 -11.85 -37.73
N SER A 417 12.97 -12.11 -37.49
CA SER A 417 13.95 -12.46 -38.52
C SER A 417 14.01 -11.46 -39.68
N GLY A 418 13.87 -10.16 -39.39
CA GLY A 418 13.98 -9.09 -40.38
C GLY A 418 12.69 -8.73 -41.12
N VAL A 419 11.58 -9.42 -40.85
CA VAL A 419 10.31 -9.26 -41.59
C VAL A 419 9.13 -9.11 -40.63
N ALA A 420 8.09 -8.38 -41.06
CA ALA A 420 6.81 -8.37 -40.36
C ALA A 420 6.12 -9.73 -40.52
N THR A 421 5.63 -10.29 -39.42
CA THR A 421 5.03 -11.64 -39.40
C THR A 421 3.58 -11.63 -38.92
N GLN A 422 3.27 -10.78 -37.93
CA GLN A 422 1.93 -10.71 -37.34
C GLN A 422 1.44 -9.27 -37.19
N TYR A 423 0.12 -9.10 -37.17
CA TYR A 423 -0.52 -7.80 -37.11
C TYR A 423 -1.84 -7.84 -36.35
N ALA A 424 -2.13 -6.78 -35.61
CA ALA A 424 -3.46 -6.49 -35.10
C ALA A 424 -3.72 -4.99 -35.16
N ALA A 425 -4.94 -4.60 -35.53
CA ALA A 425 -5.35 -3.21 -35.47
C ALA A 425 -6.81 -3.02 -35.08
N LEU A 426 -7.08 -1.89 -34.46
CA LEU A 426 -8.40 -1.29 -34.32
C LEU A 426 -8.40 0.03 -35.07
N GLY A 427 -9.35 0.18 -36.01
CA GLY A 427 -9.35 1.31 -36.94
C GLY A 427 -8.27 1.18 -38.02
N ARG A 428 -8.31 2.08 -38.99
CA ARG A 428 -7.26 2.21 -40.03
C ARG A 428 -7.12 3.68 -40.40
N PRO A 429 -5.92 4.25 -40.35
CA PRO A 429 -5.68 5.62 -40.80
C PRO A 429 -5.95 5.75 -42.31
N ALA A 430 -6.62 6.83 -42.71
CA ALA A 430 -6.78 7.13 -44.13
C ALA A 430 -5.41 7.38 -44.78
N GLY A 431 -5.18 6.81 -45.96
CA GLY A 431 -3.97 7.06 -46.75
C GLY A 431 -2.78 6.11 -46.52
N GLN A 432 -2.87 5.13 -45.61
CA GLN A 432 -1.86 4.08 -45.52
C GLN A 432 -1.95 3.12 -46.72
N ALA A 433 -0.81 2.87 -47.38
CA ALA A 433 -0.70 1.86 -48.42
C ALA A 433 -1.14 0.48 -47.90
N PRO A 434 -1.75 -0.38 -48.74
CA PRO A 434 -2.01 -1.76 -48.36
C PRO A 434 -0.69 -2.50 -48.05
N LEU A 435 -0.79 -3.52 -47.20
CA LEU A 435 0.32 -4.45 -46.97
C LEU A 435 0.69 -5.16 -48.29
N ASP A 436 1.98 -5.27 -48.58
CA ASP A 436 2.45 -5.99 -49.78
C ASP A 436 2.16 -7.50 -49.68
N ALA A 437 2.12 -8.04 -48.46
CA ALA A 437 1.83 -9.44 -48.15
C ALA A 437 0.86 -9.54 -46.96
N PRO A 438 -0.04 -10.54 -46.94
CA PRO A 438 -0.94 -10.76 -45.80
C PRO A 438 -0.13 -11.20 -44.58
N LEU A 439 -0.35 -10.51 -43.46
CA LEU A 439 0.23 -10.86 -42.15
C LEU A 439 -0.71 -11.75 -41.36
N ALA A 440 -0.16 -12.64 -40.53
CA ALA A 440 -0.96 -13.44 -39.62
C ALA A 440 -1.59 -12.56 -38.53
N PRO A 441 -2.74 -12.95 -37.95
CA PRO A 441 -3.27 -12.29 -36.76
C PRO A 441 -2.26 -12.33 -35.61
N LEU A 442 -2.17 -11.24 -34.85
CA LEU A 442 -1.32 -11.19 -33.67
C LEU A 442 -1.72 -12.26 -32.63
N ASP A 443 -0.74 -13.02 -32.19
CA ASP A 443 -0.89 -14.01 -31.14
C ASP A 443 -0.84 -13.33 -29.76
N PHE A 444 -2.03 -13.02 -29.24
CA PHE A 444 -2.17 -12.41 -27.93
C PHE A 444 -1.87 -13.37 -26.77
N ALA A 445 -1.85 -14.69 -26.97
CA ALA A 445 -1.43 -15.64 -25.93
C ALA A 445 0.07 -15.52 -25.71
N THR A 446 0.84 -15.55 -26.80
CA THR A 446 2.28 -15.32 -26.76
C THR A 446 2.63 -13.95 -26.14
N LEU A 447 1.83 -12.90 -26.38
CA LEU A 447 2.03 -11.61 -25.72
C LEU A 447 1.69 -11.61 -24.22
N ALA A 448 0.70 -12.39 -23.79
CA ALA A 448 0.39 -12.55 -22.38
C ALA A 448 1.54 -13.24 -21.64
N ASP A 449 2.15 -14.26 -22.24
CA ASP A 449 3.33 -14.96 -21.69
C ASP A 449 4.55 -14.03 -21.54
N TYR A 450 4.59 -12.92 -22.27
CA TYR A 450 5.68 -11.94 -22.24
C TYR A 450 5.36 -10.71 -21.40
N GLY A 451 4.11 -10.58 -20.93
CA GLY A 451 3.62 -9.46 -20.15
C GLY A 451 3.80 -9.65 -18.66
N ALA A 452 2.97 -8.96 -17.88
CA ALA A 452 2.98 -9.07 -16.43
C ALA A 452 2.59 -10.49 -15.98
N ASP A 453 3.16 -10.98 -14.86
CA ASP A 453 2.96 -12.36 -14.35
C ASP A 453 1.49 -12.78 -14.13
N TYR A 454 0.57 -11.81 -14.06
CA TYR A 454 -0.87 -12.02 -13.86
C TYR A 454 -1.70 -11.86 -15.14
N ALA A 455 -1.10 -11.52 -16.28
CA ALA A 455 -1.79 -11.27 -17.53
C ALA A 455 -2.12 -12.59 -18.24
N SER A 456 -3.39 -12.76 -18.61
CA SER A 456 -3.89 -13.85 -19.45
C SER A 456 -4.16 -13.34 -20.87
N GLU A 457 -4.19 -14.25 -21.85
CA GLU A 457 -4.55 -13.92 -23.24
C GLU A 457 -5.85 -13.11 -23.31
N THR A 458 -6.87 -13.53 -22.55
CA THR A 458 -8.18 -12.85 -22.50
C THR A 458 -8.05 -11.41 -22.01
N GLN A 459 -7.20 -11.15 -21.01
CA GLN A 459 -6.96 -9.79 -20.49
C GLN A 459 -6.20 -8.93 -21.50
N VAL A 460 -5.19 -9.48 -22.17
CA VAL A 460 -4.45 -8.74 -23.20
C VAL A 460 -5.36 -8.41 -24.38
N ARG A 461 -6.18 -9.36 -24.84
CA ARG A 461 -7.19 -9.12 -25.90
C ARG A 461 -8.22 -8.07 -25.49
N ALA A 462 -8.73 -8.12 -24.27
CA ALA A 462 -9.70 -7.15 -23.76
C ALA A 462 -9.11 -5.74 -23.59
N ALA A 463 -7.79 -5.65 -23.36
CA ALA A 463 -7.07 -4.40 -23.24
C ALA A 463 -6.75 -3.75 -24.59
N PHE A 464 -6.82 -4.52 -25.69
CA PHE A 464 -6.44 -4.06 -27.02
C PHE A 464 -7.31 -2.85 -27.43
N GLY A 465 -6.67 -1.74 -27.77
CA GLY A 465 -7.32 -0.45 -28.04
C GLY A 465 -7.34 0.53 -26.87
N ASN A 466 -7.12 0.09 -25.62
CA ASN A 466 -6.90 0.98 -24.49
C ASN A 466 -5.40 1.05 -24.20
N ALA A 467 -4.70 2.04 -24.76
CA ALA A 467 -3.24 2.17 -24.67
C ALA A 467 -2.70 2.07 -23.23
N SER A 468 -3.37 2.71 -22.26
CA SER A 468 -2.96 2.71 -20.85
C SER A 468 -3.11 1.34 -20.19
N MET A 469 -4.24 0.67 -20.43
CA MET A 469 -4.46 -0.67 -19.89
C MET A 469 -3.57 -1.70 -20.58
N PHE A 470 -3.45 -1.62 -21.90
CA PHE A 470 -2.64 -2.53 -22.71
C PHE A 470 -1.18 -2.50 -22.27
N ALA A 471 -0.59 -1.32 -22.09
CA ALA A 471 0.76 -1.15 -21.57
C ALA A 471 0.94 -1.77 -20.17
N LYS A 472 -0.07 -1.70 -19.29
CA LYS A 472 0.01 -2.28 -17.94
C LYS A 472 -0.01 -3.80 -17.92
N VAL A 473 -0.71 -4.46 -18.85
CA VAL A 473 -0.78 -5.93 -18.87
C VAL A 473 0.29 -6.57 -19.73
N THR A 474 0.78 -5.88 -20.75
CA THR A 474 1.83 -6.39 -21.65
C THR A 474 3.23 -5.90 -21.31
N GLU A 475 3.34 -4.89 -20.44
CA GLU A 475 4.58 -4.15 -20.17
C GLU A 475 5.19 -3.46 -21.41
N LEU A 476 4.44 -3.40 -22.50
CA LEU A 476 4.80 -2.68 -23.72
C LEU A 476 4.72 -1.15 -23.50
N PRO A 477 5.36 -0.35 -24.37
CA PRO A 477 5.32 1.09 -24.27
C PRO A 477 3.88 1.65 -24.34
N GLY A 478 3.53 2.51 -23.38
CA GLY A 478 2.22 3.20 -23.34
C GLY A 478 2.26 4.67 -23.77
N SER A 479 3.41 5.16 -24.25
CA SER A 479 3.60 6.55 -24.70
C SER A 479 4.80 6.68 -25.64
N GLY A 480 4.84 7.74 -26.45
CA GLY A 480 5.94 8.07 -27.36
C GLY A 480 7.01 8.97 -26.74
N ILE A 481 7.92 9.44 -27.60
CA ILE A 481 9.01 10.34 -27.21
C ILE A 481 8.50 11.75 -26.90
N ARG A 482 7.42 12.20 -27.57
CA ARG A 482 6.83 13.53 -27.32
C ARG A 482 6.24 13.64 -25.92
N GLN A 483 5.49 12.63 -25.50
CA GLN A 483 4.94 12.59 -24.14
C GLN A 483 6.05 12.45 -23.08
N ALA A 484 7.24 11.96 -23.44
CA ALA A 484 8.41 12.00 -22.57
C ALA A 484 9.01 13.43 -22.50
N ALA A 485 9.11 14.12 -23.64
CA ALA A 485 9.61 15.49 -23.74
C ALA A 485 8.72 16.54 -23.03
N GLU A 486 7.41 16.26 -22.87
CA GLU A 486 6.52 17.07 -22.03
C GLU A 486 6.87 17.00 -20.55
N LYS A 487 7.37 15.85 -20.08
CA LYS A 487 7.67 15.61 -18.66
C LYS A 487 9.01 16.21 -18.26
N ALA A 488 10.02 16.09 -19.12
CA ALA A 488 11.37 16.59 -18.89
C ALA A 488 12.08 16.90 -20.22
N PRO A 489 13.06 17.84 -20.22
CA PRO A 489 13.97 18.02 -21.35
C PRO A 489 14.59 16.70 -21.81
N LEU A 490 14.66 16.49 -23.12
CA LEU A 490 15.17 15.24 -23.69
C LEU A 490 16.65 14.99 -23.36
N THR A 491 17.42 16.04 -23.09
CA THR A 491 18.82 15.94 -22.67
C THR A 491 18.99 15.41 -21.25
N ASP A 492 17.97 15.48 -20.41
CA ASP A 492 18.00 14.95 -19.03
C ASP A 492 17.99 13.41 -19.01
N PHE A 493 17.63 12.76 -20.12
CA PHE A 493 17.65 11.30 -20.25
C PHE A 493 19.08 10.74 -20.42
N GLY A 494 20.11 11.60 -20.54
CA GLY A 494 21.51 11.21 -20.47
C GLY A 494 21.89 10.12 -21.49
N SER A 495 22.39 8.98 -21.02
CA SER A 495 22.82 7.87 -21.90
C SER A 495 21.66 7.10 -22.56
N SER A 496 20.41 7.33 -22.13
CA SER A 496 19.23 6.72 -22.72
C SER A 496 18.76 7.40 -24.00
N ILE A 497 19.29 8.58 -24.35
CA ILE A 497 18.94 9.27 -25.58
C ILE A 497 20.06 9.21 -26.62
N LEU A 498 19.67 9.14 -27.89
CA LEU A 498 20.52 9.13 -29.07
C LEU A 498 20.06 10.20 -30.05
N PHE A 499 21.04 10.90 -30.62
CA PHE A 499 20.84 11.92 -31.66
C PHE A 499 21.56 11.45 -32.90
N PHE A 500 20.86 11.38 -34.04
CA PHE A 500 21.43 10.98 -35.32
C PHE A 500 21.41 12.14 -36.30
N GLY A 501 22.52 12.37 -36.99
CA GLY A 501 22.62 13.32 -38.08
C GLY A 501 22.89 12.59 -39.40
N LYS A 502 22.40 13.15 -40.50
CA LYS A 502 22.78 12.74 -41.85
C LYS A 502 23.35 13.98 -42.53
N ASP A 503 24.61 13.90 -42.96
CA ASP A 503 25.31 15.01 -43.60
C ASP A 503 24.82 15.28 -45.03
#